data_AF-A0AA39Y9I2-F1
#
_entry.id   AF-A0AA39Y9I2-F1
#
_cell.length_a   1.000
_cell.length_b   1.000
_cell.length_c   1.000
_cell.angle_alpha   90.00
_cell.angle_beta   90.00
_cell.angle_gamma   90.00
#
_symmetry.space_group_name_H-M   'P 1'
#
loop_
_entity.id
_entity.type
_entity.pdbx_description
1 polymer ?
#
loop_
_entity_poly.entity_id
_entity_poly.type
_entity_poly.pdbx_seq_one_letter_code
_entity_poly.pdbx_strand_id
1 'polypeptide(L)'
;AYTVFEPECTTLKEPVNFVSTPNSRGTLEILWSSLFTIFACTWTIQHPNVPEQRYGRYPGWWGDFRWGLRHAIESLKLAVATILAPELVIYFAWSDFTAARSVCKKLEALAKQDGVPWTRTHGHFAVMGGFVVRIKKPADDDAKHQPPYHLTGPDLCYLRDKGHIQLPSINEEVIADRSKSDPLLKTLALGQILWSILQITVRGIRGLSISLLELSVLAFAACAILVYLLYWNKPKHINTTITVHEYDGEIPQHIRAAFAEIFYPLWDLFAPKTAAHELAIASKGLPIPTLSLVSDENNDNFGIFLLYAGTVLFGAIHLAGWNFPLPTPAEQILWRCATVFTTVFSLLLLIFAIIAGIVEDCLMSNVDTSTFTTPILAGLYVLARLFILVESFRTLAYLPVDAFESTWTASIPHF
;
A
#
# COMPACT_ATOMS: atom_id res chain seq x y z
N ALA A 1 37.87 5.88 15.38
CA ALA A 1 38.36 5.55 14.03
C ALA A 1 37.58 4.35 13.54
N TYR A 2 37.11 4.35 12.29
CA TYR A 2 36.46 3.18 11.71
C TYR A 2 37.51 2.12 11.39
N THR A 3 37.29 0.88 11.83
CA THR A 3 38.09 -0.28 11.46
C THR A 3 37.44 -0.96 10.27
N VAL A 4 38.17 -1.12 9.17
CA VAL A 4 37.69 -1.81 7.97
C VAL A 4 38.45 -3.13 7.84
N PHE A 5 37.72 -4.23 7.63
CA PHE A 5 38.29 -5.52 7.30
C PHE A 5 38.19 -5.73 5.79
N GLU A 6 39.34 -5.90 5.14
CA GLU A 6 39.43 -6.25 3.72
C GLU A 6 39.70 -7.75 3.62
N PRO A 7 38.84 -8.54 2.96
CA PRO A 7 39.04 -9.99 2.86
C PRO A 7 40.29 -10.31 2.04
N GLU A 8 41.17 -11.18 2.58
CA GLU A 8 42.35 -11.67 1.86
C GLU A 8 41.93 -12.69 0.79
N CYS A 9 41.84 -12.25 -0.48
CA CYS A 9 41.58 -13.13 -1.61
C CYS A 9 42.87 -13.88 -2.02
N THR A 10 42.87 -15.21 -1.91
CA THR A 10 43.90 -16.03 -2.58
C THR A 10 43.63 -16.06 -4.09
N THR A 11 44.52 -15.47 -4.87
CA THR A 11 44.52 -15.58 -6.33
C THR A 11 44.74 -17.03 -6.75
N LEU A 12 43.93 -17.51 -7.70
CA LEU A 12 44.05 -18.87 -8.23
C LEU A 12 45.41 -19.05 -8.91
N LYS A 13 46.14 -20.09 -8.51
CA LYS A 13 47.45 -20.43 -9.08
C LYS A 13 47.34 -21.48 -10.20
N GLU A 14 46.26 -22.22 -10.22
CA GLU A 14 46.00 -23.32 -11.16
C GLU A 14 44.59 -23.18 -11.77
N PRO A 15 44.37 -23.66 -13.00
CA PRO A 15 43.05 -23.68 -13.62
C PRO A 15 42.14 -24.65 -12.86
N VAL A 16 40.99 -24.14 -12.39
CA VAL A 16 39.96 -24.93 -11.71
C VAL A 16 38.63 -24.84 -12.45
N ASN A 17 37.82 -25.90 -12.41
CA ASN A 17 36.54 -25.98 -13.13
C ASN A 17 35.40 -25.21 -12.45
N PHE A 18 35.51 -24.95 -11.15
CA PHE A 18 34.50 -24.25 -10.36
C PHE A 18 35.17 -23.54 -9.19
N VAL A 19 34.77 -22.29 -8.94
CA VAL A 19 35.24 -21.48 -7.81
C VAL A 19 34.00 -21.08 -7.04
N SER A 20 33.89 -21.54 -5.79
CA SER A 20 32.76 -21.16 -4.93
C SER A 20 32.86 -19.69 -4.52
N THR A 21 31.72 -19.10 -4.18
CA THR A 21 31.68 -17.79 -3.52
C THR A 21 32.48 -17.82 -2.20
N PRO A 22 33.09 -16.70 -1.78
CA PRO A 22 33.77 -16.62 -0.49
C PRO A 22 32.82 -17.01 0.64
N ASN A 23 33.36 -17.61 1.71
CA ASN A 23 32.58 -17.93 2.91
C ASN A 23 32.18 -16.69 3.74
N SER A 24 32.50 -15.48 3.26
CA SER A 24 32.19 -14.20 3.89
C SER A 24 31.19 -13.40 3.05
N ARG A 25 30.26 -12.73 3.71
CA ARG A 25 29.37 -11.72 3.11
C ARG A 25 29.74 -10.32 3.60
N GLY A 26 29.60 -9.30 2.75
CA GLY A 26 29.97 -7.92 3.09
C GLY A 26 28.82 -7.09 3.67
N THR A 27 29.10 -6.04 4.44
CA THR A 27 28.07 -5.11 4.95
C THR A 27 27.23 -4.49 3.83
N LEU A 28 27.86 -4.13 2.71
CA LEU A 28 27.17 -3.58 1.54
C LEU A 28 26.23 -4.60 0.90
N GLU A 29 26.57 -5.89 0.93
CA GLU A 29 25.72 -6.96 0.44
C GLU A 29 24.46 -7.10 1.31
N ILE A 30 24.61 -7.05 2.64
CA ILE A 30 23.47 -7.02 3.58
C ILE A 30 22.58 -5.80 3.30
N LEU A 31 23.19 -4.63 3.16
CA LEU A 31 22.49 -3.38 2.90
C LEU A 31 21.72 -3.42 1.59
N TRP A 32 22.38 -3.75 0.47
CA TRP A 32 21.75 -3.76 -0.85
C TRP A 32 20.68 -4.82 -0.97
N SER A 33 20.95 -6.05 -0.53
CA SER A 33 19.94 -7.12 -0.52
C SER A 33 18.70 -6.68 0.25
N SER A 34 18.88 -6.10 1.44
CA SER A 34 17.77 -5.63 2.26
C SER A 34 17.03 -4.45 1.64
N LEU A 35 17.74 -3.46 1.07
CA LEU A 35 17.13 -2.31 0.41
C LEU A 35 16.33 -2.73 -0.83
N PHE A 36 16.86 -3.64 -1.65
CA PHE A 36 16.13 -4.18 -2.80
C PHE A 36 14.87 -4.92 -2.37
N THR A 37 14.94 -5.71 -1.29
CA THR A 37 13.76 -6.42 -0.79
C THR A 37 12.74 -5.47 -0.16
N ILE A 38 13.15 -4.46 0.60
CA ILE A 38 12.24 -3.43 1.11
C ILE A 38 11.59 -2.67 -0.05
N PHE A 39 12.38 -2.30 -1.08
CA PHE A 39 11.85 -1.68 -2.29
C PHE A 39 10.86 -2.59 -3.01
N ALA A 40 11.16 -3.89 -3.18
CA ALA A 40 10.25 -4.86 -3.75
C ALA A 40 8.95 -4.92 -2.94
N CYS A 41 9.03 -5.10 -1.62
CA CYS A 41 7.88 -5.17 -0.71
C CYS A 41 7.03 -3.90 -0.68
N THR A 42 7.56 -2.73 -1.02
CA THR A 42 6.87 -1.44 -0.86
C THR A 42 6.43 -0.81 -2.18
N TRP A 43 7.22 -1.00 -3.25
CA TRP A 43 6.94 -0.47 -4.57
C TRP A 43 6.12 -1.44 -5.41
N THR A 44 6.45 -2.73 -5.37
CA THR A 44 5.87 -3.68 -6.32
C THR A 44 4.51 -4.22 -5.89
N ILE A 45 4.14 -4.07 -4.62
CA ILE A 45 2.79 -4.36 -4.10
C ILE A 45 1.74 -3.31 -4.48
N GLN A 46 2.17 -2.12 -4.93
CA GLN A 46 1.26 -1.00 -5.17
C GLN A 46 0.34 -1.28 -6.35
N HIS A 47 -0.96 -1.08 -6.13
CA HIS A 47 -1.99 -1.12 -7.15
C HIS A 47 -2.77 0.20 -7.13
N PRO A 48 -2.15 1.30 -7.62
CA PRO A 48 -2.77 2.61 -7.55
C PRO A 48 -4.08 2.66 -8.34
N ASN A 49 -5.08 3.32 -7.77
CA ASN A 49 -6.37 3.59 -8.40
C ASN A 49 -6.19 4.48 -9.64
N VAL A 50 -7.20 4.53 -10.50
CA VAL A 50 -7.07 5.16 -11.82
C VAL A 50 -6.82 6.67 -11.64
N PRO A 51 -5.67 7.21 -12.11
CA PRO A 51 -5.32 8.60 -11.86
C PRO A 51 -6.17 9.56 -12.70
N GLU A 52 -6.11 10.84 -12.31
CA GLU A 52 -6.65 11.93 -13.14
C GLU A 52 -6.12 11.79 -14.57
N GLN A 53 -7.01 11.94 -15.53
CA GLN A 53 -6.68 11.76 -16.94
C GLN A 53 -6.23 13.09 -17.55
N ARG A 54 -5.13 13.08 -18.31
CA ARG A 54 -4.49 14.30 -18.81
C ARG A 54 -5.31 15.06 -19.85
N TYR A 55 -6.05 14.35 -20.72
CA TYR A 55 -6.87 14.91 -21.81
C TYR A 55 -6.25 16.10 -22.56
N GLY A 56 -4.98 15.97 -22.97
CA GLY A 56 -4.27 17.03 -23.70
C GLY A 56 -3.88 18.25 -22.88
N ARG A 57 -4.13 18.26 -21.55
CA ARG A 57 -3.65 19.31 -20.64
C ARG A 57 -2.12 19.30 -20.60
N TYR A 58 -1.52 20.49 -20.68
CA TYR A 58 -0.07 20.70 -20.75
C TYR A 58 0.60 19.99 -21.94
N PRO A 59 0.32 20.37 -23.20
CA PRO A 59 1.02 19.75 -24.34
C PRO A 59 2.53 20.07 -24.31
N GLY A 60 3.33 19.19 -24.90
CA GLY A 60 4.78 19.33 -25.02
C GLY A 60 5.59 18.64 -23.93
N TRP A 61 6.90 18.53 -24.16
CA TRP A 61 7.81 17.73 -23.34
C TRP A 61 7.85 18.17 -21.86
N TRP A 62 7.80 19.48 -21.59
CA TRP A 62 7.72 19.98 -20.20
C TRP A 62 6.43 19.55 -19.50
N GLY A 63 5.32 19.45 -20.24
CA GLY A 63 4.07 18.91 -19.73
C GLY A 63 4.18 17.41 -19.46
N ASP A 64 4.83 16.65 -20.34
CA ASP A 64 5.07 15.20 -20.16
C ASP A 64 5.90 14.94 -18.91
N PHE A 65 6.98 15.71 -18.74
CA PHE A 65 7.84 15.61 -17.57
C PHE A 65 7.10 15.96 -16.28
N ARG A 66 6.38 17.09 -16.22
CA ARG A 66 5.60 17.49 -15.04
C ARG A 66 4.52 16.45 -14.70
N TRP A 67 3.88 15.89 -15.71
CA TRP A 67 2.86 14.86 -15.54
C TRP A 67 3.45 13.56 -15.01
N GLY A 68 4.56 13.10 -15.59
CA GLY A 68 5.30 11.94 -15.10
C GLY A 68 5.80 12.14 -13.67
N LEU A 69 6.32 13.33 -13.35
CA LEU A 69 6.78 13.67 -12.00
C LEU A 69 5.63 13.60 -10.98
N ARG A 70 4.42 14.08 -11.33
CA ARG A 70 3.24 13.95 -10.47
C ARG A 70 2.93 12.47 -10.18
N HIS A 71 2.93 11.61 -11.18
CA HIS A 71 2.70 10.16 -10.98
C HIS A 71 3.79 9.50 -10.14
N ALA A 72 5.05 9.90 -10.31
CA ALA A 72 6.16 9.43 -9.50
C ALA A 72 6.00 9.87 -8.03
N ILE A 73 5.59 11.11 -7.78
CA ILE A 73 5.31 11.63 -6.43
C ILE A 73 4.17 10.86 -5.77
N GLU A 74 3.06 10.59 -6.48
CA GLU A 74 1.96 9.80 -5.92
C GLU A 74 2.39 8.37 -5.58
N SER A 75 3.17 7.72 -6.44
CA SER A 75 3.72 6.38 -6.16
C SER A 75 4.70 6.39 -4.98
N LEU A 76 5.49 7.46 -4.84
CA LEU A 76 6.40 7.65 -3.71
C LEU A 76 5.63 7.87 -2.40
N LYS A 77 4.54 8.65 -2.40
CA LYS A 77 3.67 8.82 -1.22
C LYS A 77 3.13 7.46 -0.76
N LEU A 78 2.69 6.61 -1.69
CA LEU A 78 2.22 5.25 -1.39
C LEU A 78 3.34 4.37 -0.84
N ALA A 79 4.55 4.47 -1.38
CA ALA A 79 5.71 3.71 -0.88
C ALA A 79 6.06 4.13 0.55
N VAL A 80 6.10 5.43 0.82
CA VAL A 80 6.38 5.99 2.15
C VAL A 80 5.29 5.59 3.14
N ALA A 81 4.01 5.69 2.75
CA ALA A 81 2.91 5.23 3.58
C ALA A 81 3.04 3.73 3.92
N THR A 82 3.45 2.91 2.96
CA THR A 82 3.70 1.47 3.17
C THR A 82 4.90 1.22 4.10
N ILE A 83 5.97 2.02 3.99
CA ILE A 83 7.14 1.89 4.88
C ILE A 83 6.76 2.24 6.33
N LEU A 84 5.95 3.28 6.52
CA LEU A 84 5.56 3.75 7.86
C LEU A 84 4.47 2.90 8.49
N ALA A 85 3.50 2.44 7.70
CA ALA A 85 2.31 1.75 8.17
C ALA A 85 1.85 0.65 7.18
N PRO A 86 2.64 -0.43 6.99
CA PRO A 86 2.29 -1.49 6.05
C PRO A 86 1.01 -2.23 6.45
N GLU A 87 0.69 -2.29 7.74
CA GLU A 87 -0.56 -2.85 8.23
C GLU A 87 -1.82 -2.06 7.81
N LEU A 88 -1.72 -0.73 7.68
CA LEU A 88 -2.83 0.06 7.13
C LEU A 88 -3.08 -0.30 5.66
N VAL A 89 -2.01 -0.58 4.91
CA VAL A 89 -2.12 -1.02 3.51
C VAL A 89 -2.82 -2.38 3.42
N ILE A 90 -2.61 -3.30 4.38
CA ILE A 90 -3.36 -4.56 4.45
C ILE A 90 -4.85 -4.30 4.64
N TYR A 91 -5.22 -3.38 5.55
CA TYR A 91 -6.61 -3.01 5.77
C TYR A 91 -7.25 -2.42 4.50
N PHE A 92 -6.60 -1.45 3.85
CA PHE A 92 -7.11 -0.89 2.59
C PHE A 92 -7.22 -1.95 1.49
N ALA A 93 -6.25 -2.88 1.41
CA ALA A 93 -6.31 -3.97 0.45
C ALA A 93 -7.49 -4.91 0.71
N TRP A 94 -7.85 -5.13 1.98
CA TRP A 94 -9.03 -5.89 2.36
C TRP A 94 -10.32 -5.15 2.00
N SER A 95 -10.43 -3.87 2.33
CA SER A 95 -11.59 -3.03 1.99
C SER A 95 -11.83 -2.99 0.47
N ASP A 96 -10.77 -2.81 -0.32
CA ASP A 96 -10.85 -2.88 -1.79
C ASP A 96 -11.31 -4.26 -2.29
N PHE A 97 -10.83 -5.33 -1.65
CA PHE A 97 -11.19 -6.70 -2.01
C PHE A 97 -12.67 -7.01 -1.71
N THR A 98 -13.18 -6.59 -0.54
CA THR A 98 -14.58 -6.79 -0.16
C THR A 98 -15.50 -5.92 -0.99
N ALA A 99 -15.14 -4.65 -1.23
CA ALA A 99 -15.86 -3.75 -2.11
C ALA A 99 -15.95 -4.30 -3.53
N ALA A 100 -14.83 -4.72 -4.11
CA ALA A 100 -14.78 -5.30 -5.46
C ALA A 100 -15.62 -6.58 -5.55
N ARG A 101 -15.56 -7.45 -4.53
CA ARG A 101 -16.38 -8.67 -4.46
C ARG A 101 -17.87 -8.36 -4.35
N SER A 102 -18.25 -7.35 -3.57
CA SER A 102 -19.64 -6.92 -3.40
C SER A 102 -20.21 -6.36 -4.71
N VAL A 103 -19.47 -5.45 -5.35
CA VAL A 103 -19.82 -4.85 -6.64
C VAL A 103 -19.92 -5.92 -7.73
N CYS A 104 -18.93 -6.83 -7.81
CA CYS A 104 -18.92 -7.92 -8.78
C CYS A 104 -20.16 -8.81 -8.63
N LYS A 105 -20.50 -9.23 -7.40
CA LYS A 105 -21.71 -10.05 -7.15
C LYS A 105 -23.00 -9.34 -7.59
N LYS A 106 -23.15 -8.05 -7.31
CA LYS A 106 -24.33 -7.27 -7.71
C LYS A 106 -24.42 -7.17 -9.23
N LEU A 107 -23.31 -6.86 -9.90
CA LEU A 107 -23.27 -6.68 -11.35
C LEU A 107 -23.35 -8.01 -12.13
N GLU A 108 -22.85 -9.12 -11.58
CA GLU A 108 -23.07 -10.46 -12.12
C GLU A 108 -24.54 -10.89 -12.03
N ALA A 109 -25.26 -10.47 -10.97
CA ALA A 109 -26.69 -10.73 -10.87
C ALA A 109 -27.48 -9.98 -11.96
N LEU A 110 -27.09 -8.72 -12.24
CA LEU A 110 -27.65 -7.91 -13.32
C LEU A 110 -27.22 -8.39 -14.72
N ALA A 111 -26.04 -9.01 -14.83
CA ALA A 111 -25.53 -9.60 -16.08
C ALA A 111 -26.46 -10.66 -16.67
N LYS A 112 -27.27 -11.32 -15.84
CA LYS A 112 -28.28 -12.29 -16.31
C LYS A 112 -29.36 -11.64 -17.17
N GLN A 113 -29.54 -10.32 -17.08
CA GLN A 113 -30.59 -9.58 -17.79
C GLN A 113 -30.08 -9.02 -19.13
N ASP A 114 -28.85 -8.49 -19.17
CA ASP A 114 -28.28 -7.79 -20.33
C ASP A 114 -27.16 -8.59 -21.05
N GLY A 115 -26.74 -9.73 -20.49
CA GLY A 115 -25.71 -10.60 -21.08
C GLY A 115 -24.27 -10.07 -20.94
N VAL A 116 -24.03 -8.99 -20.20
CA VAL A 116 -22.70 -8.38 -20.04
C VAL A 116 -21.93 -9.12 -18.94
N PRO A 117 -20.87 -9.90 -19.25
CA PRO A 117 -20.16 -10.69 -18.25
C PRO A 117 -19.38 -9.81 -17.28
N TRP A 118 -19.28 -10.25 -16.03
CA TRP A 118 -18.49 -9.60 -14.98
C TRP A 118 -17.57 -10.61 -14.33
N THR A 119 -16.33 -10.16 -14.05
CA THR A 119 -15.34 -10.95 -13.32
C THR A 119 -14.76 -10.10 -12.18
N ARG A 120 -14.03 -10.72 -11.26
CA ARG A 120 -13.40 -10.00 -10.13
C ARG A 120 -12.51 -8.84 -10.59
N THR A 121 -11.84 -9.00 -11.74
CA THR A 121 -11.02 -7.96 -12.36
C THR A 121 -11.85 -6.75 -12.76
N HIS A 122 -13.06 -6.96 -13.29
CA HIS A 122 -14.03 -5.87 -13.56
C HIS A 122 -14.50 -5.18 -12.28
N GLY A 123 -14.77 -5.97 -11.22
CA GLY A 123 -15.14 -5.44 -9.91
C GLY A 123 -14.05 -4.54 -9.31
N HIS A 124 -12.79 -4.98 -9.35
CA HIS A 124 -11.66 -4.15 -8.93
C HIS A 124 -11.52 -2.91 -9.80
N PHE A 125 -11.62 -3.03 -11.12
CA PHE A 125 -11.55 -1.88 -12.03
C PHE A 125 -12.66 -0.84 -11.74
N ALA A 126 -13.86 -1.28 -11.37
CA ALA A 126 -14.94 -0.38 -10.95
C ALA A 126 -14.61 0.34 -9.64
N VAL A 127 -14.16 -0.37 -8.61
CA VAL A 127 -13.76 0.23 -7.32
C VAL A 127 -12.59 1.21 -7.47
N MET A 128 -11.67 0.95 -8.40
CA MET A 128 -10.55 1.84 -8.72
C MET A 128 -10.97 3.14 -9.43
N GLY A 129 -12.26 3.35 -9.72
CA GLY A 129 -12.76 4.51 -10.46
C GLY A 129 -12.50 4.43 -11.97
N GLY A 130 -12.45 3.21 -12.52
CA GLY A 130 -12.17 2.95 -13.93
C GLY A 130 -13.31 3.33 -14.87
N PHE A 131 -14.55 3.42 -14.38
CA PHE A 131 -15.71 3.85 -15.16
C PHE A 131 -16.06 5.30 -14.87
N VAL A 132 -16.35 6.05 -15.94
CA VAL A 132 -16.64 7.48 -15.83
C VAL A 132 -17.86 7.89 -16.64
N VAL A 133 -18.50 8.97 -16.21
CA VAL A 133 -19.52 9.71 -16.95
C VAL A 133 -18.92 11.02 -17.47
N ARG A 134 -19.29 11.41 -18.68
CA ARG A 134 -18.89 12.70 -19.27
C ARG A 134 -20.08 13.62 -19.49
N ILE A 135 -19.78 14.90 -19.49
CA ILE A 135 -20.70 15.95 -19.90
C ILE A 135 -20.27 16.41 -21.30
N LYS A 136 -21.15 16.27 -22.27
CA LYS A 136 -20.93 16.72 -23.64
C LYS A 136 -21.13 18.23 -23.69
N LYS A 137 -20.12 18.96 -24.18
CA LYS A 137 -20.24 20.42 -24.38
C LYS A 137 -20.90 20.74 -25.72
N PRO A 138 -21.69 21.84 -25.81
CA PRO A 138 -22.00 22.44 -27.10
C PRO A 138 -20.72 22.91 -27.80
N ALA A 139 -20.70 22.84 -29.12
CA ALA A 139 -19.50 22.97 -29.97
C ALA A 139 -18.81 24.35 -29.96
N ASP A 140 -19.35 25.34 -29.24
CA ASP A 140 -19.05 26.76 -29.44
C ASP A 140 -18.53 27.48 -28.19
N ASP A 141 -17.76 26.80 -27.34
CA ASP A 141 -17.20 27.47 -26.15
C ASP A 141 -15.77 27.00 -25.83
N ASP A 142 -14.84 27.96 -25.79
CA ASP A 142 -13.40 27.87 -25.48
C ASP A 142 -13.10 27.37 -24.04
N ALA A 143 -14.12 26.86 -23.34
CA ALA A 143 -13.99 26.38 -21.99
C ALA A 143 -13.15 25.09 -21.96
N LYS A 144 -12.09 25.10 -21.14
CA LYS A 144 -11.25 23.95 -20.77
C LYS A 144 -12.08 22.67 -20.58
N HIS A 145 -11.62 21.55 -21.13
CA HIS A 145 -12.21 20.22 -20.95
C HIS A 145 -12.59 20.00 -19.48
N GLN A 146 -13.88 19.76 -19.19
CA GLN A 146 -14.30 19.42 -17.83
C GLN A 146 -13.79 18.02 -17.48
N PRO A 147 -13.29 17.81 -16.25
CA PRO A 147 -12.87 16.48 -15.83
C PRO A 147 -14.09 15.53 -15.85
N PRO A 148 -13.90 14.27 -16.24
CA PRO A 148 -14.95 13.27 -16.19
C PRO A 148 -15.34 12.98 -14.74
N TYR A 149 -16.59 12.58 -14.51
CA TYR A 149 -17.06 12.16 -13.20
C TYR A 149 -16.71 10.68 -12.98
N HIS A 150 -15.82 10.38 -12.04
CA HIS A 150 -15.49 9.01 -11.67
C HIS A 150 -16.64 8.38 -10.87
N LEU A 151 -17.13 7.24 -11.35
CA LEU A 151 -18.19 6.49 -10.69
C LEU A 151 -17.60 5.55 -9.65
N THR A 152 -18.23 5.47 -8.48
CA THR A 152 -17.92 4.43 -7.51
C THR A 152 -18.58 3.09 -7.88
N GLY A 153 -18.21 2.02 -7.18
CA GLY A 153 -18.84 0.72 -7.36
C GLY A 153 -20.36 0.75 -7.14
N PRO A 154 -20.84 1.32 -6.03
CA PRO A 154 -22.27 1.53 -5.78
C PRO A 154 -22.96 2.46 -6.77
N ASP A 155 -22.32 3.56 -7.19
CA ASP A 155 -22.86 4.42 -8.25
C ASP A 155 -23.12 3.62 -9.53
N LEU A 156 -22.15 2.78 -9.92
CA LEU A 156 -22.25 1.93 -11.10
C LEU A 156 -23.39 0.91 -10.98
N CYS A 157 -23.54 0.30 -9.80
CA CYS A 157 -24.63 -0.62 -9.50
C CYS A 157 -25.99 0.08 -9.59
N TYR A 158 -26.11 1.27 -8.99
CA TYR A 158 -27.34 2.06 -9.00
C TYR A 158 -27.74 2.46 -10.42
N LEU A 159 -26.81 3.03 -11.19
CA LEU A 159 -27.06 3.46 -12.56
C LEU A 159 -27.50 2.32 -13.46
N ARG A 160 -26.89 1.13 -13.31
CA ARG A 160 -27.28 -0.06 -14.09
C ARG A 160 -28.63 -0.61 -13.66
N ASP A 161 -28.89 -0.74 -12.34
CA ASP A 161 -30.17 -1.23 -11.80
C ASP A 161 -31.36 -0.37 -12.27
N LYS A 162 -31.18 0.95 -12.33
CA LYS A 162 -32.20 1.89 -12.80
C LYS A 162 -32.27 2.04 -14.32
N GLY A 163 -31.43 1.34 -15.07
CA GLY A 163 -31.39 1.42 -16.53
C GLY A 163 -30.94 2.78 -17.05
N HIS A 164 -30.22 3.57 -16.25
CA HIS A 164 -29.66 4.86 -16.68
C HIS A 164 -28.42 4.68 -17.56
N ILE A 165 -27.72 3.54 -17.45
CA ILE A 165 -26.56 3.21 -18.28
C ILE A 165 -26.64 1.78 -18.81
N GLN A 166 -26.06 1.56 -19.98
CA GLN A 166 -25.76 0.23 -20.50
C GLN A 166 -24.24 0.02 -20.43
N LEU A 167 -23.80 -0.97 -19.66
CA LEU A 167 -22.37 -1.24 -19.51
C LEU A 167 -21.84 -1.96 -20.76
N PRO A 168 -20.68 -1.54 -21.30
CA PRO A 168 -20.08 -2.24 -22.43
C PRO A 168 -19.62 -3.64 -22.01
N SER A 169 -19.82 -4.63 -22.88
CA SER A 169 -19.23 -5.97 -22.71
C SER A 169 -17.73 -5.91 -22.99
N ILE A 170 -16.96 -5.67 -21.94
CA ILE A 170 -15.50 -5.63 -21.98
C ILE A 170 -14.98 -7.01 -21.60
N ASN A 171 -14.08 -7.56 -22.41
CA ASN A 171 -13.38 -8.79 -22.03
C ASN A 171 -12.32 -8.45 -20.98
N GLU A 172 -12.07 -9.38 -20.05
CA GLU A 172 -11.05 -9.22 -19.01
C GLU A 172 -9.67 -8.92 -19.59
N GLU A 173 -9.35 -9.51 -20.74
CA GLU A 173 -8.11 -9.27 -21.49
C GLU A 173 -7.90 -7.81 -21.86
N VAL A 174 -8.97 -7.05 -22.14
CA VAL A 174 -8.90 -5.63 -22.48
C VAL A 174 -8.53 -4.79 -21.24
N ILE A 175 -8.92 -5.24 -20.04
CA ILE A 175 -8.49 -4.61 -18.79
C ILE A 175 -7.05 -5.02 -18.47
N ALA A 176 -6.69 -6.28 -18.71
CA ALA A 176 -5.33 -6.79 -18.53
C ALA A 176 -4.32 -6.06 -19.44
N ASP A 177 -4.65 -5.82 -20.71
CA ASP A 177 -3.81 -5.10 -21.67
C ASP A 177 -3.55 -3.63 -21.26
N ARG A 178 -4.53 -3.00 -20.60
CA ARG A 178 -4.35 -1.66 -20.01
C ARG A 178 -3.49 -1.66 -18.76
N SER A 179 -3.33 -2.80 -18.10
CA SER A 179 -2.53 -2.94 -16.90
C SER A 179 -1.05 -2.96 -17.29
N LYS A 180 -0.29 -1.97 -16.81
CA LYS A 180 1.18 -1.96 -16.97
C LYS A 180 1.89 -2.85 -15.94
N SER A 181 1.28 -3.98 -15.64
CA SER A 181 1.83 -4.99 -14.75
C SER A 181 2.88 -5.77 -15.55
N ASP A 182 4.16 -5.45 -15.36
CA ASP A 182 5.25 -6.23 -15.94
C ASP A 182 5.37 -7.58 -15.19
N PRO A 183 5.03 -8.73 -15.82
CA PRO A 183 5.08 -10.03 -15.18
C PRO A 183 6.51 -10.43 -14.80
N LEU A 184 7.52 -9.98 -15.55
CA LEU A 184 8.93 -10.23 -15.23
C LEU A 184 9.31 -9.50 -13.95
N LEU A 185 8.99 -8.21 -13.85
CA LEU A 185 9.29 -7.42 -12.66
C LEU A 185 8.58 -7.96 -11.41
N LYS A 186 7.32 -8.41 -11.54
CA LYS A 186 6.59 -9.08 -10.45
C LYS A 186 7.26 -10.39 -10.02
N THR A 187 7.67 -11.22 -10.99
CA THR A 187 8.32 -12.50 -10.72
C THR A 187 9.69 -12.30 -10.06
N LEU A 188 10.47 -11.34 -10.54
CA LEU A 188 11.75 -10.95 -9.94
C LEU A 188 11.57 -10.46 -8.49
N ALA A 189 10.58 -9.59 -8.25
CA ALA A 189 10.29 -9.09 -6.91
C ALA A 189 9.87 -10.20 -5.94
N LEU A 190 8.97 -11.12 -6.36
CA LEU A 190 8.58 -12.26 -5.53
C LEU A 190 9.75 -13.21 -5.29
N GLY A 191 10.56 -13.46 -6.32
CA GLY A 191 11.81 -14.22 -6.19
C GLY A 191 12.73 -13.61 -5.14
N GLN A 192 12.95 -12.29 -5.18
CA GLN A 192 13.77 -11.57 -4.21
C GLN A 192 13.23 -11.70 -2.79
N ILE A 193 11.92 -11.55 -2.60
CA ILE A 193 11.27 -11.65 -1.28
C ILE A 193 11.43 -13.06 -0.71
N LEU A 194 11.08 -14.08 -1.50
CA LEU A 194 11.21 -15.48 -1.08
C LEU A 194 12.66 -15.85 -0.79
N TRP A 195 13.58 -15.32 -1.59
CA TRP A 195 15.00 -15.52 -1.41
C TRP A 195 15.53 -14.92 -0.10
N SER A 196 15.23 -13.65 0.19
CA SER A 196 15.60 -13.02 1.45
C SER A 196 15.02 -13.77 2.66
N ILE A 197 13.75 -14.20 2.59
CA ILE A 197 13.14 -15.02 3.65
C ILE A 197 13.96 -16.30 3.88
N LEU A 198 14.30 -17.02 2.81
CA LEU A 198 15.09 -18.25 2.89
C LEU A 198 16.46 -18.00 3.52
N GLN A 199 17.19 -16.99 3.04
CA GLN A 199 18.52 -16.65 3.58
C GLN A 199 18.44 -16.36 5.08
N ILE A 200 17.52 -15.49 5.50
CA ILE A 200 17.40 -15.08 6.91
C ILE A 200 16.95 -16.25 7.78
N THR A 201 16.03 -17.10 7.29
CA THR A 201 15.58 -18.31 8.00
C THR A 201 16.71 -19.30 8.19
N VAL A 202 17.51 -19.57 7.15
CA VAL A 202 18.67 -20.47 7.24
C VAL A 202 19.71 -19.95 8.24
N ARG A 203 19.96 -18.63 8.27
CA ARG A 203 20.84 -18.01 9.27
C ARG A 203 20.33 -18.22 10.69
N GLY A 204 19.03 -17.97 10.91
CA GLY A 204 18.40 -18.20 12.21
C GLY A 204 18.49 -19.66 12.67
N ILE A 205 18.27 -20.62 11.77
CA ILE A 205 18.39 -22.06 12.07
C ILE A 205 19.84 -22.44 12.41
N ARG A 206 20.83 -21.81 11.77
CA ARG A 206 22.25 -22.05 12.03
C ARG A 206 22.78 -21.32 13.27
N GLY A 207 21.94 -20.54 13.96
CA GLY A 207 22.36 -19.74 15.10
C GLY A 207 23.31 -18.60 14.74
N LEU A 208 23.33 -18.17 13.47
CA LEU A 208 24.12 -17.03 13.01
C LEU A 208 23.36 -15.73 13.27
N SER A 209 24.09 -14.68 13.60
CA SER A 209 23.50 -13.36 13.84
C SER A 209 22.75 -12.84 12.62
N ILE A 210 21.54 -12.34 12.86
CA ILE A 210 20.68 -11.68 11.88
C ILE A 210 20.76 -10.18 12.16
N SER A 211 20.94 -9.35 11.14
CA SER A 211 20.92 -7.90 11.32
C SER A 211 19.50 -7.39 11.61
N LEU A 212 19.37 -6.26 12.31
CA LEU A 212 18.07 -5.63 12.50
C LEU A 212 17.43 -5.22 11.17
N LEU A 213 18.24 -4.85 10.18
CA LEU A 213 17.74 -4.54 8.83
C LEU A 213 17.12 -5.76 8.15
N GLU A 214 17.77 -6.93 8.23
CA GLU A 214 17.20 -8.20 7.74
C GLU A 214 15.91 -8.56 8.49
N LEU A 215 15.84 -8.27 9.79
CA LEU A 215 14.62 -8.46 10.57
C LEU A 215 13.47 -7.57 10.06
N SER A 216 13.76 -6.31 9.72
CA SER A 216 12.78 -5.43 9.07
C SER A 216 12.36 -5.94 7.68
N VAL A 217 13.28 -6.54 6.91
CA VAL A 217 12.97 -7.17 5.62
C VAL A 217 11.92 -8.28 5.79
N LEU A 218 12.06 -9.15 6.81
CA LEU A 218 11.06 -10.18 7.11
C LEU A 218 9.69 -9.57 7.44
N ALA A 219 9.66 -8.48 8.20
CA ALA A 219 8.42 -7.81 8.57
C ALA A 219 7.71 -7.21 7.34
N PHE A 220 8.44 -6.51 6.46
CA PHE A 220 7.90 -6.00 5.21
C PHE A 220 7.47 -7.12 4.26
N ALA A 221 8.24 -8.21 4.18
CA ALA A 221 7.90 -9.37 3.36
C ALA A 221 6.60 -10.03 3.79
N ALA A 222 6.39 -10.23 5.10
CA ALA A 222 5.17 -10.81 5.63
C ALA A 222 3.93 -9.97 5.28
N CYS A 223 4.01 -8.65 5.45
CA CYS A 223 2.93 -7.75 5.04
C CYS A 223 2.71 -7.73 3.53
N ALA A 224 3.79 -7.69 2.73
CA ALA A 224 3.72 -7.68 1.28
C ALA A 224 3.03 -8.93 0.72
N ILE A 225 3.32 -10.11 1.28
CA ILE A 225 2.66 -11.37 0.89
C ILE A 225 1.16 -11.28 1.12
N LEU A 226 0.70 -10.79 2.28
CA LEU A 226 -0.72 -10.61 2.57
C LEU A 226 -1.40 -9.66 1.57
N VAL A 227 -0.76 -8.52 1.27
CA VAL A 227 -1.27 -7.57 0.27
C VAL A 227 -1.34 -8.21 -1.12
N TYR A 228 -0.33 -8.98 -1.54
CA TYR A 228 -0.36 -9.68 -2.82
C TYR A 228 -1.50 -10.68 -2.95
N LEU A 229 -1.80 -11.42 -1.88
CA LEU A 229 -2.92 -12.37 -1.87
C LEU A 229 -4.26 -11.65 -2.05
N LEU A 230 -4.43 -10.48 -1.43
CA LEU A 230 -5.65 -9.67 -1.55
C LEU A 230 -5.76 -9.01 -2.94
N TYR A 231 -4.64 -8.57 -3.51
CA TYR A 231 -4.57 -7.90 -4.80
C TYR A 231 -4.32 -8.80 -6.01
N TRP A 232 -4.41 -10.14 -5.85
CA TRP A 232 -4.12 -11.07 -6.94
C TRP A 232 -4.88 -10.76 -8.23
N ASN A 233 -6.15 -10.36 -8.12
CA ASN A 233 -7.03 -10.02 -9.25
C ASN A 233 -7.16 -8.50 -9.48
N LYS A 234 -6.47 -7.66 -8.71
CA LYS A 234 -6.53 -6.20 -8.88
C LYS A 234 -5.56 -5.82 -10.00
N PRO A 235 -6.04 -5.16 -11.08
CA PRO A 235 -5.13 -4.74 -12.14
C PRO A 235 -4.20 -3.62 -11.64
N LYS A 236 -2.99 -3.56 -12.21
CA LYS A 236 -1.91 -2.65 -11.77
C LYS A 236 -1.65 -1.54 -12.78
N HIS A 237 -1.44 -0.30 -12.32
CA HIS A 237 -1.06 0.86 -13.13
C HIS A 237 -1.95 1.11 -14.37
N ILE A 238 -3.27 0.99 -14.21
CA ILE A 238 -4.18 1.42 -15.26
C ILE A 238 -4.22 2.94 -15.30
N ASN A 239 -3.93 3.50 -16.48
CA ASN A 239 -3.87 4.94 -16.70
C ASN A 239 -5.03 5.48 -17.54
N THR A 240 -6.03 4.68 -17.86
CA THR A 240 -7.14 5.08 -18.73
C THR A 240 -8.49 4.69 -18.11
N THR A 241 -9.49 5.52 -18.33
CA THR A 241 -10.87 5.27 -17.91
C THR A 241 -11.76 4.86 -19.09
N ILE A 242 -12.89 4.23 -18.78
CA ILE A 242 -13.92 3.85 -19.75
C ILE A 242 -15.14 4.72 -19.52
N THR A 243 -15.52 5.46 -20.57
CA THR A 243 -16.76 6.25 -20.55
C THR A 243 -17.96 5.32 -20.70
N VAL A 244 -18.86 5.30 -19.71
CA VAL A 244 -20.09 4.50 -19.78
C VAL A 244 -21.28 5.27 -20.35
N HIS A 245 -21.29 6.59 -20.16
CA HIS A 245 -22.36 7.45 -20.64
C HIS A 245 -21.89 8.89 -20.80
N GLU A 246 -22.49 9.61 -21.74
CA GLU A 246 -22.29 11.04 -21.95
C GLU A 246 -23.64 11.75 -21.82
N TYR A 247 -23.73 12.68 -20.86
CA TYR A 247 -24.92 13.53 -20.70
C TYR A 247 -24.81 14.77 -21.58
N ASP A 248 -25.91 15.12 -22.25
CA ASP A 248 -26.07 16.42 -22.90
C ASP A 248 -26.38 17.48 -21.82
N GLY A 249 -25.37 18.21 -21.36
CA GLY A 249 -25.48 19.16 -20.25
C GLY A 249 -25.16 18.55 -18.87
N GLU A 250 -25.67 19.15 -17.80
CA GLU A 250 -25.35 18.71 -16.44
C GLU A 250 -25.94 17.33 -16.09
N ILE A 251 -25.25 16.58 -15.22
CA ILE A 251 -25.77 15.31 -14.70
C ILE A 251 -27.10 15.59 -13.98
N PRO A 252 -28.20 14.91 -14.33
CA PRO A 252 -29.50 15.15 -13.73
C PRO A 252 -29.46 15.09 -12.20
N GLN A 253 -30.11 16.04 -11.52
CA GLN A 253 -30.01 16.19 -10.07
C GLN A 253 -30.45 14.93 -9.31
N HIS A 254 -31.46 14.20 -9.79
CA HIS A 254 -31.91 12.95 -9.18
C HIS A 254 -30.83 11.84 -9.23
N ILE A 255 -30.00 11.83 -10.28
CA ILE A 255 -28.87 10.90 -10.40
C ILE A 255 -27.71 11.36 -9.52
N ARG A 256 -27.38 12.66 -9.57
CA ARG A 256 -26.32 13.24 -8.75
C ARG A 256 -26.58 13.07 -7.25
N ALA A 257 -27.84 13.14 -6.82
CA ALA A 257 -28.24 12.91 -5.45
C ALA A 257 -28.06 11.44 -5.01
N ALA A 258 -28.07 10.48 -5.94
CA ALA A 258 -27.81 9.08 -5.65
C ALA A 258 -26.32 8.78 -5.41
N PHE A 259 -25.42 9.66 -5.88
CA PHE A 259 -23.97 9.55 -5.64
C PHE A 259 -23.62 10.02 -4.23
N ALA A 260 -23.99 9.21 -3.25
CA ALA A 260 -23.86 9.53 -1.83
C ALA A 260 -22.43 9.35 -1.31
N GLU A 261 -21.68 8.40 -1.85
CA GLU A 261 -20.36 8.02 -1.33
C GLU A 261 -19.34 9.15 -1.37
N ILE A 262 -18.59 9.25 -0.28
CA ILE A 262 -17.41 10.11 -0.15
C ILE A 262 -16.24 9.30 0.34
N PHE A 263 -15.05 9.70 -0.08
CA PHE A 263 -13.80 9.04 0.25
C PHE A 263 -12.96 9.94 1.15
N TYR A 264 -12.38 9.36 2.20
CA TYR A 264 -11.42 10.01 3.07
C TYR A 264 -10.03 9.48 2.74
N PRO A 265 -9.19 10.24 2.01
CA PRO A 265 -7.81 9.85 1.80
C PRO A 265 -7.08 9.62 3.12
N LEU A 266 -6.10 8.71 3.12
CA LEU A 266 -5.31 8.37 4.30
C LEU A 266 -4.69 9.60 5.00
N TRP A 267 -4.23 10.59 4.22
CA TRP A 267 -3.62 11.80 4.78
C TRP A 267 -4.63 12.72 5.47
N ASP A 268 -5.92 12.60 5.15
CA ASP A 268 -6.99 13.38 5.79
C ASP A 268 -7.54 12.68 7.05
N LEU A 269 -7.18 11.41 7.30
CA LEU A 269 -7.59 10.65 8.49
C LEU A 269 -7.12 11.30 9.80
N PHE A 270 -6.06 12.11 9.73
CA PHE A 270 -5.49 12.81 10.89
C PHE A 270 -5.94 14.27 10.99
N ALA A 271 -6.75 14.75 10.04
CA ALA A 271 -7.36 16.08 10.10
C ALA A 271 -8.59 16.07 11.03
N PRO A 272 -9.02 17.25 11.52
CA PRO A 272 -10.29 17.35 12.25
C PRO A 272 -11.45 16.80 11.42
N LYS A 273 -12.35 16.03 12.05
CA LYS A 273 -13.44 15.32 11.35
C LYS A 273 -14.27 16.23 10.44
N THR A 274 -14.57 17.45 10.88
CA THR A 274 -15.34 18.43 10.10
C THR A 274 -14.60 18.84 8.82
N ALA A 275 -13.31 19.19 8.93
CA ALA A 275 -12.48 19.56 7.79
C ALA A 275 -12.28 18.39 6.82
N ALA A 276 -12.04 17.19 7.34
CA ALA A 276 -11.95 15.98 6.52
C ALA A 276 -13.25 15.70 5.77
N HIS A 277 -14.41 15.90 6.41
CA HIS A 277 -15.73 15.73 5.80
C HIS A 277 -16.00 16.76 4.70
N GLU A 278 -15.66 18.04 4.92
CA GLU A 278 -15.78 19.09 3.90
C GLU A 278 -14.92 18.78 2.66
N LEU A 279 -13.66 18.37 2.87
CA LEU A 279 -12.75 17.96 1.80
C LEU A 279 -13.28 16.73 1.04
N ALA A 280 -13.81 15.74 1.76
CA ALA A 280 -14.38 14.53 1.16
C ALA A 280 -15.60 14.86 0.29
N ILE A 281 -16.50 15.75 0.73
CA ILE A 281 -17.62 16.24 -0.08
C ILE A 281 -17.11 16.99 -1.33
N ALA A 282 -16.12 17.86 -1.17
CA ALA A 282 -15.54 18.61 -2.28
C ALA A 282 -14.86 17.72 -3.33
N SER A 283 -14.44 16.50 -2.94
CA SER A 283 -13.77 15.53 -3.81
C SER A 283 -14.72 14.66 -4.65
N LYS A 284 -16.05 14.79 -4.50
CA LYS A 284 -17.02 13.97 -5.25
C LYS A 284 -16.82 14.04 -6.77
N GLY A 285 -16.73 12.88 -7.41
CA GLY A 285 -16.52 12.75 -8.86
C GLY A 285 -15.07 12.95 -9.32
N LEU A 286 -14.15 13.31 -8.43
CA LEU A 286 -12.72 13.30 -8.71
C LEU A 286 -12.17 11.86 -8.71
N PRO A 287 -10.96 11.63 -9.24
CA PRO A 287 -10.32 10.33 -9.17
C PRO A 287 -10.25 9.80 -7.73
N ILE A 288 -10.64 8.54 -7.55
CA ILE A 288 -10.69 7.90 -6.24
C ILE A 288 -9.25 7.73 -5.71
N PRO A 289 -8.91 8.26 -4.52
CA PRO A 289 -7.60 8.06 -3.91
C PRO A 289 -7.30 6.57 -3.72
N THR A 290 -6.02 6.19 -3.77
CA THR A 290 -5.63 4.76 -3.66
C THR A 290 -5.80 4.20 -2.25
N LEU A 291 -5.43 4.99 -1.23
CA LEU A 291 -5.59 4.63 0.17
C LEU A 291 -6.66 5.57 0.75
N SER A 292 -7.93 5.16 0.68
CA SER A 292 -9.04 5.94 1.23
C SER A 292 -10.09 5.08 1.90
N LEU A 293 -10.70 5.61 2.96
CA LEU A 293 -11.87 5.04 3.62
C LEU A 293 -13.14 5.50 2.91
N VAL A 294 -14.12 4.59 2.79
CA VAL A 294 -15.45 4.91 2.27
C VAL A 294 -16.39 5.27 3.42
N SER A 295 -17.21 6.29 3.26
CA SER A 295 -18.11 6.77 4.33
C SER A 295 -19.18 5.78 4.80
N ASP A 296 -19.54 4.78 4.00
CA ASP A 296 -20.67 3.87 4.23
C ASP A 296 -20.21 2.41 4.41
N GLU A 297 -18.99 2.19 4.91
CA GLU A 297 -18.55 0.84 5.26
C GLU A 297 -19.32 0.35 6.50
N ASN A 298 -20.38 -0.42 6.26
CA ASN A 298 -20.94 -1.38 7.20
C ASN A 298 -19.82 -2.03 8.01
N ASN A 299 -19.98 -2.09 9.34
CA ASN A 299 -19.14 -2.73 10.35
C ASN A 299 -18.12 -3.77 9.81
N ASP A 300 -17.00 -3.30 9.22
CA ASP A 300 -15.94 -4.16 8.67
C ASP A 300 -15.05 -4.69 9.80
N ASN A 301 -15.68 -5.42 10.71
CA ASN A 301 -15.06 -6.03 11.86
C ASN A 301 -13.86 -6.90 11.46
N PHE A 302 -13.93 -7.53 10.28
CA PHE A 302 -12.83 -8.36 9.80
C PHE A 302 -11.66 -7.52 9.27
N GLY A 303 -11.91 -6.42 8.57
CA GLY A 303 -10.86 -5.47 8.19
C GLY A 303 -10.17 -4.89 9.42
N ILE A 304 -10.93 -4.46 10.44
CA ILE A 304 -10.38 -3.99 11.71
C ILE A 304 -9.55 -5.09 12.38
N PHE A 305 -10.04 -6.33 12.39
CA PHE A 305 -9.27 -7.47 12.88
C PHE A 305 -7.95 -7.67 12.09
N LEU A 306 -7.97 -7.56 10.76
CA LEU A 306 -6.77 -7.67 9.93
C LEU A 306 -5.78 -6.54 10.19
N LEU A 307 -6.27 -5.32 10.46
CA LEU A 307 -5.42 -4.21 10.89
C LEU A 307 -4.68 -4.54 12.19
N TYR A 308 -5.37 -5.12 13.17
CA TYR A 308 -4.78 -5.53 14.45
C TYR A 308 -3.83 -6.71 14.29
N ALA A 309 -4.22 -7.72 13.50
CA ALA A 309 -3.35 -8.83 13.17
C ALA A 309 -2.08 -8.34 12.44
N GLY A 310 -2.21 -7.33 11.57
CA GLY A 310 -1.10 -6.71 10.85
C GLY A 310 -0.12 -5.97 11.76
N THR A 311 -0.61 -5.15 12.71
CA THR A 311 0.27 -4.49 13.70
C THR A 311 1.00 -5.51 14.57
N VAL A 312 0.28 -6.51 15.07
CA VAL A 312 0.87 -7.57 15.89
C VAL A 312 1.90 -8.36 15.09
N LEU A 313 1.60 -8.75 13.85
CA LEU A 313 2.52 -9.47 12.97
C LEU A 313 3.81 -8.67 12.74
N PHE A 314 3.68 -7.42 12.30
CA PHE A 314 4.84 -6.59 12.00
C PHE A 314 5.66 -6.27 13.26
N GLY A 315 5.00 -5.96 14.37
CA GLY A 315 5.63 -5.67 15.65
C GLY A 315 6.31 -6.90 16.28
N ALA A 316 5.67 -8.07 16.23
CA ALA A 316 6.20 -9.32 16.76
C ALA A 316 7.49 -9.75 16.07
N ILE A 317 7.61 -9.53 14.77
CA ILE A 317 8.87 -9.80 14.04
C ILE A 317 9.99 -8.91 14.58
N HIS A 318 9.75 -7.62 14.83
CA HIS A 318 10.77 -6.75 15.42
C HIS A 318 11.07 -7.08 16.89
N LEU A 319 10.06 -7.56 17.65
CA LEU A 319 10.26 -8.07 19.01
C LEU A 319 11.18 -9.30 19.04
N ALA A 320 11.31 -10.07 17.97
CA ALA A 320 12.29 -11.16 17.90
C ALA A 320 13.74 -10.66 18.08
N GLY A 321 13.99 -9.38 17.75
CA GLY A 321 15.26 -8.68 18.00
C GLY A 321 15.47 -8.21 19.45
N TRP A 322 14.66 -8.65 20.43
CA TRP A 322 14.66 -8.15 21.82
C TRP A 322 16.03 -8.15 22.51
N ASN A 323 16.85 -9.14 22.20
CA ASN A 323 18.17 -9.37 22.80
C ASN A 323 19.32 -9.10 21.82
N PHE A 324 19.07 -8.47 20.67
CA PHE A 324 20.15 -8.14 19.75
C PHE A 324 21.10 -7.13 20.39
N PRO A 325 22.42 -7.29 20.19
CA PRO A 325 23.40 -6.40 20.79
C PRO A 325 23.30 -5.02 20.12
N LEU A 326 22.81 -4.03 20.89
CA LEU A 326 22.79 -2.63 20.50
C LEU A 326 23.97 -1.89 21.13
N PRO A 327 24.52 -0.84 20.48
CA PRO A 327 25.75 -0.18 20.93
C PRO A 327 25.65 0.41 22.35
N THR A 328 24.47 0.90 22.73
CA THR A 328 24.23 1.48 24.06
C THR A 328 23.00 0.87 24.76
N PRO A 329 22.97 0.87 26.11
CA PRO A 329 21.79 0.45 26.86
C PRO A 329 20.56 1.31 26.57
N ALA A 330 20.74 2.60 26.28
CA ALA A 330 19.64 3.51 25.93
C ALA A 330 18.98 3.10 24.61
N GLU A 331 19.76 2.78 23.58
CA GLU A 331 19.24 2.26 22.31
C GLU A 331 18.48 0.95 22.50
N GLN A 332 18.98 0.06 23.35
CA GLN A 332 18.29 -1.19 23.66
C GLN A 332 16.94 -0.97 24.34
N ILE A 333 16.86 -0.04 25.30
CA ILE A 333 15.59 0.31 25.95
C ILE A 333 14.64 0.95 24.93
N LEU A 334 15.12 1.90 24.12
CA LEU A 334 14.29 2.55 23.10
C LEU A 334 13.78 1.57 22.05
N TRP A 335 14.61 0.61 21.60
CA TRP A 335 14.20 -0.48 20.72
C TRP A 335 13.07 -1.30 21.32
N ARG A 336 13.23 -1.75 22.57
CA ARG A 336 12.19 -2.52 23.27
C ARG A 336 10.90 -1.73 23.42
N CYS A 337 10.99 -0.46 23.82
CA CYS A 337 9.82 0.41 23.94
C CYS A 337 9.12 0.62 22.58
N ALA A 338 9.87 0.94 21.53
CA ALA A 338 9.31 1.19 20.20
C ALA A 338 8.68 -0.05 19.58
N THR A 339 9.32 -1.21 19.71
CA THR A 339 8.78 -2.49 19.20
C THR A 339 7.54 -2.94 19.96
N VAL A 340 7.52 -2.82 21.29
CA VAL A 340 6.30 -3.08 22.08
C VAL A 340 5.19 -2.12 21.69
N PHE A 341 5.48 -0.81 21.68
CA PHE A 341 4.49 0.22 21.36
C PHE A 341 3.87 0.01 19.97
N THR A 342 4.68 -0.25 18.94
CA THR A 342 4.17 -0.53 17.60
C THR A 342 3.38 -1.84 17.50
N THR A 343 3.71 -2.85 18.31
CA THR A 343 2.96 -4.12 18.38
C THR A 343 1.57 -3.93 18.97
N VAL A 344 1.43 -3.12 20.03
CA VAL A 344 0.16 -2.90 20.74
C VAL A 344 -0.60 -1.66 20.27
N PHE A 345 -0.07 -0.92 19.30
CA PHE A 345 -0.58 0.40 18.90
C PHE A 345 -2.07 0.37 18.54
N SER A 346 -2.51 -0.56 17.69
CA SER A 346 -3.92 -0.60 17.29
C SER A 346 -4.86 -0.98 18.43
N LEU A 347 -4.40 -1.80 19.38
CA LEU A 347 -5.15 -2.11 20.59
C LEU A 347 -5.27 -0.86 21.49
N LEU A 348 -4.19 -0.08 21.60
CA LEU A 348 -4.21 1.20 22.33
C LEU A 348 -5.19 2.19 21.67
N LEU A 349 -5.23 2.29 20.34
CA LEU A 349 -6.20 3.11 19.63
C LEU A 349 -7.65 2.68 19.93
N LEU A 350 -7.92 1.36 19.93
CA LEU A 350 -9.24 0.84 20.26
C LEU A 350 -9.66 1.16 21.69
N ILE A 351 -8.79 0.86 22.66
CA ILE A 351 -9.05 1.13 24.08
C ILE A 351 -9.28 2.62 24.28
N PHE A 352 -8.46 3.46 23.66
CA PHE A 352 -8.61 4.91 23.75
C PHE A 352 -9.94 5.38 23.16
N ALA A 353 -10.33 4.88 21.98
CA ALA A 353 -11.61 5.22 21.36
C ALA A 353 -12.82 4.81 22.23
N ILE A 354 -12.77 3.63 22.85
CA ILE A 354 -13.81 3.16 23.77
C ILE A 354 -13.89 4.07 25.01
N ILE A 355 -12.75 4.39 25.63
CA ILE A 355 -12.71 5.27 26.81
C ILE A 355 -13.20 6.67 26.44
N ALA A 356 -12.77 7.22 25.30
CA ALA A 356 -13.22 8.53 24.82
C ALA A 356 -14.74 8.56 24.65
N GLY A 357 -15.33 7.54 24.01
CA GLY A 357 -16.79 7.43 23.87
C GLY A 357 -17.51 7.38 25.22
N ILE A 358 -17.03 6.56 26.17
CA ILE A 358 -17.61 6.49 27.52
C ILE A 358 -17.51 7.84 28.24
N VAL A 359 -16.38 8.54 28.12
CA VAL A 359 -16.16 9.85 28.75
C VAL A 359 -17.06 10.92 28.13
N GLU A 360 -17.21 10.94 26.81
CA GLU A 360 -18.10 11.85 26.10
C GLU A 360 -19.56 11.66 26.53
N ASP A 361 -20.01 10.40 26.60
CA ASP A 361 -21.34 10.02 27.09
C ASP A 361 -21.54 10.43 28.56
N CYS A 362 -20.54 10.20 29.42
CA CYS A 362 -20.61 10.56 30.85
C CYS A 362 -20.60 12.08 31.09
N LEU A 363 -19.83 12.85 30.31
CA LEU A 363 -19.66 14.30 30.51
C LEU A 363 -20.71 15.13 29.76
N MET A 364 -21.59 14.52 28.96
CA MET A 364 -22.48 15.23 28.02
C MET A 364 -21.71 16.29 27.19
N SER A 365 -20.46 15.98 26.85
CA SER A 365 -19.57 16.90 26.15
C SER A 365 -19.84 16.83 24.66
N ASN A 366 -20.06 17.97 24.01
CA ASN A 366 -20.09 18.07 22.55
C ASN A 366 -18.68 18.22 21.94
N VAL A 367 -17.62 18.21 22.77
CA VAL A 367 -16.24 18.25 22.30
C VAL A 367 -15.79 16.84 21.99
N ASP A 368 -15.58 16.57 20.70
CA ASP A 368 -15.01 15.31 20.20
C ASP A 368 -13.53 15.21 20.57
N THR A 369 -13.26 14.51 21.67
CA THR A 369 -11.91 14.32 22.24
C THR A 369 -11.00 13.50 21.32
N SER A 370 -11.57 12.70 20.41
CA SER A 370 -10.81 11.92 19.41
C SER A 370 -10.05 12.81 18.42
N THR A 371 -10.51 14.06 18.23
CA THR A 371 -9.92 15.05 17.31
C THR A 371 -8.47 15.38 17.64
N PHE A 372 -8.12 15.45 18.94
CA PHE A 372 -6.77 15.83 19.37
C PHE A 372 -5.89 14.62 19.66
N THR A 373 -6.48 13.55 20.15
CA THR A 373 -5.78 12.39 20.70
C THR A 373 -5.31 11.42 19.61
N THR A 374 -6.14 11.19 18.60
CA THR A 374 -5.81 10.36 17.42
C THR A 374 -4.57 10.86 16.68
N PRO A 375 -4.44 12.14 16.29
CA PRO A 375 -3.23 12.61 15.60
C PRO A 375 -1.98 12.57 16.47
N ILE A 376 -2.10 12.77 17.80
CA ILE A 376 -0.97 12.63 18.72
C ILE A 376 -0.49 11.18 18.76
N LEU A 377 -1.40 10.22 18.95
CA LEU A 377 -1.06 8.80 18.97
C LEU A 377 -0.46 8.33 17.63
N ALA A 378 -1.04 8.77 16.51
CA ALA A 378 -0.51 8.52 15.18
C ALA A 378 0.89 9.11 14.98
N GLY A 379 1.13 10.34 15.47
CA GLY A 379 2.45 10.97 15.45
C GLY A 379 3.49 10.17 16.24
N LEU A 380 3.13 9.72 17.45
CA LEU A 380 3.99 8.85 18.27
C LEU A 380 4.28 7.52 17.58
N TYR A 381 3.30 6.95 16.89
CA TYR A 381 3.47 5.73 16.09
C TYR A 381 4.46 5.92 14.96
N VAL A 382 4.32 6.99 14.18
CA VAL A 382 5.26 7.32 13.10
C VAL A 382 6.66 7.55 13.67
N LEU A 383 6.82 8.23 14.81
CA LEU A 383 8.11 8.41 15.45
C LEU A 383 8.74 7.08 15.89
N ALA A 384 7.98 6.18 16.50
CA ALA A 384 8.46 4.86 16.87
C ALA A 384 8.88 4.02 15.65
N ARG A 385 8.13 4.11 14.54
CA ARG A 385 8.44 3.47 13.26
C ARG A 385 9.72 4.01 12.63
N LEU A 386 9.88 5.33 12.61
CA LEU A 386 11.09 5.99 12.11
C LEU A 386 12.30 5.60 12.96
N PHE A 387 12.15 5.52 14.29
CA PHE A 387 13.21 5.06 15.18
C PHE A 387 13.64 3.62 14.84
N ILE A 388 12.69 2.68 14.74
CA ILE A 388 12.97 1.28 14.37
C ILE A 388 13.72 1.21 13.04
N LEU A 389 13.27 1.97 12.04
CA LEU A 389 13.88 1.99 10.71
C LEU A 389 15.31 2.53 10.76
N VAL A 390 15.51 3.70 11.39
CA VAL A 390 16.83 4.34 11.51
C VAL A 390 17.81 3.47 12.28
N GLU A 391 17.38 2.88 13.39
CA GLU A 391 18.23 2.00 14.20
C GLU A 391 18.60 0.72 13.45
N SER A 392 17.71 0.21 12.61
CA SER A 392 17.98 -0.95 11.74
C SER A 392 19.11 -0.68 10.74
N PHE A 393 19.20 0.53 10.20
CA PHE A 393 20.33 0.93 9.35
C PHE A 393 21.60 1.18 10.15
N ARG A 394 21.48 1.88 11.28
CA ARG A 394 22.62 2.28 12.11
C ARG A 394 23.39 1.08 12.66
N THR A 395 22.67 0.04 13.08
CA THR A 395 23.26 -1.17 13.66
C THR A 395 24.09 -2.00 12.68
N LEU A 396 23.99 -1.77 11.36
CA LEU A 396 24.89 -2.39 10.38
C LEU A 396 26.37 -2.11 10.66
N ALA A 397 26.70 -0.96 11.25
CA ALA A 397 28.06 -0.60 11.62
C ALA A 397 28.59 -1.34 12.88
N TYR A 398 27.72 -2.08 13.59
CA TYR A 398 27.99 -2.70 14.88
C TYR A 398 27.64 -4.20 14.89
N LEU A 399 27.55 -4.82 13.73
CA LEU A 399 27.21 -6.24 13.63
C LEU A 399 28.32 -7.13 14.19
N PRO A 400 27.97 -8.24 14.86
CA PRO A 400 28.94 -9.23 15.33
C PRO A 400 29.57 -10.01 14.15
N VAL A 401 30.69 -10.68 14.41
CA VAL A 401 31.53 -11.31 13.36
C VAL A 401 30.78 -12.39 12.57
N ASP A 402 29.95 -13.18 13.26
CA ASP A 402 29.12 -14.23 12.69
C ASP A 402 28.01 -13.69 11.76
N ALA A 403 27.69 -12.39 11.83
CA ALA A 403 26.83 -11.73 10.85
C ALA A 403 27.44 -11.76 9.43
N PHE A 404 28.77 -11.82 9.34
CA PHE A 404 29.53 -11.82 8.09
C PHE A 404 29.86 -13.23 7.58
N GLU A 405 29.43 -14.28 8.27
CA GLU A 405 29.53 -15.65 7.76
C GLU A 405 28.44 -15.91 6.71
N SER A 406 28.84 -16.28 5.49
CA SER A 406 27.89 -16.68 4.45
C SER A 406 27.31 -18.08 4.74
N THR A 407 26.15 -18.39 4.16
CA THR A 407 25.61 -19.76 4.20
C THR A 407 25.58 -20.35 2.79
N TRP A 408 25.28 -21.65 2.68
CA TRP A 408 25.15 -22.33 1.39
C TRP A 408 24.18 -21.65 0.43
N THR A 409 23.24 -20.85 0.94
CA THR A 409 22.33 -20.05 0.11
C THR A 409 23.09 -19.09 -0.80
N ALA A 410 24.26 -18.57 -0.41
CA ALA A 410 25.06 -17.67 -1.24
C ALA A 410 25.50 -18.28 -2.58
N SER A 411 25.54 -19.61 -2.69
CA SER A 411 25.92 -20.33 -3.90
C SER A 411 24.79 -20.50 -4.91
N ILE A 412 23.55 -20.10 -4.58
CA ILE A 412 22.41 -20.13 -5.51
C ILE A 412 22.31 -18.77 -6.20
N PRO A 413 22.06 -18.72 -7.52
CA PRO A 413 21.84 -17.47 -8.24
C PRO A 413 20.73 -16.65 -7.59
N HIS A 414 21.05 -15.41 -7.24
CA HIS A 414 20.13 -14.44 -6.67
C HIS A 414 20.45 -13.04 -7.21
N PHE A 415 19.48 -12.13 -7.07
CA PHE A 415 19.52 -10.79 -7.65
C PHE A 415 19.85 -9.71 -6.62
#